data_AF-A0A177SAA3-F1
#
_entry.id   AF-A0A177SAA3-F1
#
_cell.length_a   1.000
_cell.length_b   1.000
_cell.length_c   1.000
_cell.angle_alpha   90.00
_cell.angle_beta   90.00
_cell.angle_gamma   90.00
#
_symmetry.space_group_name_H-M   'P 1'
#
loop_
_entity.id
_entity.type
_entity.pdbx_description
1 polymer ?
#
loop_
_entity_poly.entity_id
_entity_poly.type
_entity_poly.pdbx_seq_one_letter_code
_entity_poly.pdbx_strand_id
1 'polypeptide(L)'
;MNEEVQKWIKRNNRKKAKLVRSDAGNHYIVYFDKGKARVGIVRDGMYTRYGILCYGAMPNTDPFYCWQASPGACDENDVKVMVDYLNGVSELPDFDFASIKGLKP
;
A
#
# COMPACT_ATOMS: atom_id res chain seq x y z
N MET A 1 -1.14 -4.26 21.00
CA MET A 1 -0.87 -4.53 19.56
C MET A 1 -0.19 -5.90 19.44
N ASN A 2 -0.68 -6.80 18.59
CA ASN A 2 -0.27 -8.22 18.55
C ASN A 2 1.19 -8.39 18.07
N GLU A 3 1.99 -9.21 18.75
CA GLU A 3 3.43 -9.42 18.43
C GLU A 3 3.69 -9.97 17.03
N GLU A 4 2.78 -10.77 16.47
CA GLU A 4 2.90 -11.29 15.11
C GLU A 4 2.74 -10.17 14.08
N VAL A 5 1.78 -9.28 14.32
CA VAL A 5 1.54 -8.09 13.50
C VAL A 5 2.74 -7.15 13.59
N GLN A 6 3.34 -6.99 14.78
CA GLN A 6 4.57 -6.22 14.96
C GLN A 6 5.77 -6.82 14.22
N LYS A 7 5.99 -8.14 14.30
CA LYS A 7 7.05 -8.82 13.56
C LYS A 7 6.84 -8.69 12.05
N TRP A 8 5.59 -8.71 11.59
CA TRP A 8 5.24 -8.54 10.18
C TRP A 8 5.47 -7.09 9.69
N ILE A 9 5.03 -6.08 10.45
CA ILE A 9 5.29 -4.66 10.18
C ILE A 9 6.81 -4.39 10.14
N LYS A 10 7.54 -4.89 11.15
CA LYS A 10 9.00 -4.70 11.30
C LYS A 10 9.81 -5.33 10.16
N ARG A 11 9.35 -6.46 9.59
CA ARG A 11 10.01 -7.14 8.47
C ARG A 11 9.84 -6.44 7.12
N ASN A 12 8.75 -5.69 6.94
CA ASN A 12 8.39 -5.13 5.63
C ASN A 12 8.67 -3.64 5.46
N ASN A 13 9.14 -2.92 6.50
CA ASN A 13 9.53 -1.51 6.43
C ASN A 13 8.46 -0.56 5.82
N ARG A 14 7.19 -0.99 5.84
CA ARG A 14 6.02 -0.30 5.28
C ARG A 14 5.60 0.83 6.22
N LYS A 15 6.45 1.85 6.30
CA LYS A 15 6.22 3.02 7.15
C LYS A 15 5.09 3.85 6.57
N LYS A 16 4.23 4.38 7.45
CA LYS A 16 3.20 5.39 7.15
C LYS A 16 2.25 5.01 6.00
N ALA A 17 1.87 3.73 5.90
CA ALA A 17 0.90 3.32 4.88
C ALA A 17 -0.41 4.10 5.05
N LYS A 18 -1.01 4.51 3.94
CA LYS A 18 -2.29 5.23 3.91
C LYS A 18 -3.34 4.42 3.19
N LEU A 19 -4.58 4.53 3.65
CA LEU A 19 -5.73 3.89 3.03
C LEU A 19 -6.28 4.75 1.88
N VAL A 20 -6.30 4.21 0.68
CA VAL A 20 -6.87 4.85 -0.51
C VAL A 20 -8.37 4.58 -0.59
N ARG A 21 -8.77 3.31 -0.49
CA ARG A 21 -10.17 2.87 -0.46
C ARG A 21 -10.28 1.44 0.08
N SER A 22 -11.48 1.04 0.47
CA SER A 22 -11.79 -0.35 0.81
C SER A 22 -12.99 -0.84 0.02
N ASP A 23 -12.94 -2.08 -0.47
CA ASP A 23 -14.03 -2.71 -1.22
C ASP A 23 -14.04 -4.23 -1.00
N ALA A 24 -15.16 -4.79 -0.56
CA ALA A 24 -15.36 -6.22 -0.33
C ALA A 24 -14.18 -6.94 0.38
N GLY A 25 -13.69 -6.37 1.49
CA GLY A 25 -12.56 -6.92 2.27
C GLY A 25 -11.17 -6.71 1.65
N ASN A 26 -11.09 -6.02 0.51
CA ASN A 26 -9.84 -5.55 -0.09
C ASN A 26 -9.58 -4.10 0.32
N HIS A 27 -8.41 -3.85 0.89
CA HIS A 27 -7.95 -2.52 1.25
C HIS A 27 -6.86 -2.09 0.27
N TYR A 28 -7.13 -1.02 -0.47
CA TYR A 28 -6.19 -0.41 -1.39
C TYR A 28 -5.38 0.61 -0.60
N ILE A 29 -4.07 0.45 -0.60
CA ILE A 29 -3.18 1.26 0.21
C ILE A 29 -2.03 1.80 -0.61
N VAL A 30 -1.53 2.96 -0.20
CA VAL A 30 -0.22 3.48 -0.61
C VAL A 30 0.76 3.35 0.55
N TYR A 31 2.00 2.93 0.26
CA TYR A 31 3.03 2.70 1.28
C TYR A 31 4.43 2.92 0.71
N PHE A 32 5.39 3.18 1.59
CA PHE A 32 6.80 3.28 1.20
C PHE A 32 7.52 1.94 1.42
N ASP A 33 8.19 1.43 0.39
CA ASP A 33 9.06 0.26 0.51
C ASP A 33 10.19 0.29 -0.53
N LYS A 34 11.41 -0.03 -0.08
CA LYS A 34 12.64 -0.07 -0.89
C LYS A 34 12.87 1.18 -1.76
N GLY A 35 12.68 2.36 -1.16
CA GLY A 35 12.93 3.64 -1.83
C GLY A 35 11.85 4.04 -2.84
N LYS A 36 10.68 3.42 -2.80
CA LYS A 36 9.57 3.71 -3.72
C LYS A 36 8.27 3.88 -2.94
N ALA A 37 7.44 4.81 -3.38
CA ALA A 37 6.01 4.75 -3.08
C ALA A 37 5.40 3.62 -3.91
N ARG A 38 4.47 2.88 -3.31
CA ARG A 38 3.83 1.72 -3.92
C ARG A 38 2.35 1.75 -3.63
N VAL A 39 1.56 1.37 -4.63
CA VAL A 39 0.13 1.07 -4.46
C VAL A 39 -0.09 -0.43 -4.55
N GLY A 40 -1.01 -0.91 -3.72
CA GLY A 40 -1.30 -2.33 -3.65
C GLY A 40 -2.53 -2.66 -2.82
N ILE A 41 -2.94 -3.91 -2.93
CA ILE A 41 -4.13 -4.44 -2.25
C ILE A 41 -3.70 -5.32 -1.09
N VAL A 42 -4.29 -5.11 0.08
CA VAL A 42 -4.16 -5.97 1.26
C VAL A 42 -5.53 -6.48 1.70
N ARG A 43 -5.61 -7.74 2.10
CA ARG A 43 -6.81 -8.38 2.65
C ARG A 43 -6.42 -9.36 3.76
N ASP A 44 -7.38 -9.77 4.57
CA ASP A 44 -7.14 -10.79 5.59
C ASP A 44 -6.63 -12.10 4.96
N GLY A 45 -5.81 -12.85 5.70
CA GLY A 45 -5.20 -14.08 5.18
C GLY A 45 -3.94 -13.89 4.34
N MET A 46 -3.56 -12.64 3.98
CA MET A 46 -2.31 -12.36 3.27
C MET A 46 -1.09 -12.41 4.21
N TYR A 47 -0.73 -13.62 4.66
CA TYR A 47 0.39 -13.89 5.58
C TYR A 47 1.76 -14.06 4.89
N THR A 48 1.87 -13.83 3.58
CA THR A 48 3.10 -14.11 2.83
C THR A 48 4.15 -13.01 3.00
N ARG A 49 5.42 -13.32 2.63
CA ARG A 49 6.58 -12.39 2.61
C ARG A 49 6.26 -11.06 1.91
N TYR A 50 5.28 -11.06 1.00
CA TYR A 50 4.83 -9.92 0.22
C TYR A 50 3.32 -9.67 0.42
N GLY A 51 2.79 -9.73 1.65
CA GLY A 51 1.33 -9.67 1.95
C GLY A 51 0.55 -8.41 1.51
N ILE A 52 1.04 -7.66 0.51
CA ILE A 52 0.31 -6.68 -0.29
C ILE A 52 0.53 -7.06 -1.75
N LEU A 53 -0.55 -7.23 -2.51
CA LEU A 53 -0.51 -7.33 -3.97
C LEU A 53 -0.14 -5.95 -4.54
N CYS A 54 1.14 -5.71 -4.75
CA CYS A 54 1.64 -4.48 -5.36
C CYS A 54 1.32 -4.46 -6.85
N TYR A 55 0.63 -3.42 -7.32
CA TYR A 55 0.32 -3.25 -8.74
C TYR A 55 0.93 -1.99 -9.35
N GLY A 56 1.44 -1.08 -8.51
CA GLY A 56 2.13 0.14 -8.94
C GLY A 56 3.29 0.54 -8.03
N ALA A 57 4.31 1.16 -8.61
CA ALA A 57 5.43 1.71 -7.84
C ALA A 57 6.09 2.91 -8.53
N MET A 58 6.40 3.95 -7.75
CA MET A 58 7.09 5.16 -8.20
C MET A 58 8.29 5.48 -7.29
N PRO A 59 9.50 5.67 -7.85
CA PRO A 59 10.68 6.06 -7.06
C PRO A 59 10.71 7.55 -6.71
N ASN A 60 10.00 8.39 -7.46
CA ASN A 60 9.92 9.84 -7.29
C ASN A 60 8.55 10.34 -7.82
N THR A 61 8.33 11.64 -7.81
CA THR A 61 7.05 12.26 -8.18
C THR A 61 6.81 12.37 -9.69
N ASP A 62 7.75 11.93 -10.53
CA ASP A 62 7.60 11.97 -11.97
C ASP A 62 6.83 10.73 -12.47
N PRO A 63 5.61 10.90 -13.02
CA PRO A 63 4.79 9.80 -13.52
C PRO A 63 5.46 8.93 -14.58
N PHE A 64 6.45 9.46 -15.31
CA PHE A 64 7.20 8.70 -16.31
C PHE A 64 7.88 7.46 -15.72
N TYR A 65 8.29 7.53 -14.45
CA TYR A 65 8.94 6.40 -13.75
C TYR A 65 7.95 5.47 -13.06
N CYS A 66 6.64 5.59 -13.32
CA CYS A 66 5.63 4.69 -12.79
C CYS A 66 5.78 3.30 -13.40
N TRP A 67 6.22 2.35 -12.58
CA TRP A 67 6.12 0.93 -12.90
C TRP A 67 4.73 0.41 -12.55
N GLN A 68 4.17 -0.42 -13.41
CA GLN A 68 2.87 -1.08 -13.22
C GLN A 68 2.97 -2.58 -13.51
N ALA A 69 2.17 -3.40 -12.83
CA ALA A 69 2.23 -4.86 -12.95
C ALA A 69 1.75 -5.39 -14.31
N SER A 70 0.79 -4.70 -14.94
CA SER A 70 0.32 -4.94 -16.31
C SER A 70 -0.08 -3.60 -16.93
N PRO A 71 -0.21 -3.50 -18.27
CA PRO A 71 -0.70 -2.29 -18.91
C PRO A 71 -2.07 -1.87 -18.34
N GLY A 72 -2.17 -0.63 -17.84
CA GLY A 72 -3.39 -0.09 -17.24
C GLY A 72 -3.67 -0.56 -15.81
N ALA A 73 -2.71 -1.20 -15.12
CA ALA A 73 -2.91 -1.62 -13.73
C ALA A 73 -2.91 -0.44 -12.74
N CYS A 74 -2.26 0.67 -13.09
CA CYS A 74 -2.38 1.94 -12.38
C CYS A 74 -3.21 2.90 -13.20
N ASP A 75 -4.23 3.48 -12.57
CA ASP A 75 -4.97 4.58 -13.15
C ASP A 75 -4.36 5.95 -12.76
N GLU A 76 -4.95 7.03 -13.27
CA GLU A 76 -4.51 8.40 -12.96
C GLU A 76 -4.59 8.72 -11.47
N ASN A 77 -5.56 8.14 -10.77
CA ASN A 77 -5.74 8.35 -9.34
C ASN A 77 -4.64 7.65 -8.52
N ASP A 78 -4.25 6.43 -8.89
CA ASP A 78 -3.12 5.73 -8.27
C ASP A 78 -1.82 6.53 -8.39
N VAL A 79 -1.57 7.10 -9.58
CA VAL A 79 -0.39 7.96 -9.83
C VAL A 79 -0.46 9.20 -8.95
N LYS A 80 -1.60 9.90 -8.93
CA LYS A 80 -1.81 11.08 -8.08
C LYS A 80 -1.57 10.76 -6.60
N VAL A 81 -2.12 9.66 -6.11
CA VAL A 81 -1.93 9.19 -4.74
C VAL A 81 -0.45 8.97 -4.42
N MET A 82 0.30 8.32 -5.31
CA MET A 82 1.75 8.11 -5.11
C MET A 82 2.53 9.43 -5.12
N VAL A 83 2.17 10.38 -5.99
CA VAL A 83 2.79 11.71 -6.04
C VAL A 83 2.54 12.50 -4.75
N ASP A 84 1.28 12.59 -4.33
CA ASP A 84 0.88 13.31 -3.10
C ASP A 84 1.53 12.66 -1.86
N TYR A 85 1.64 11.33 -1.86
CA TYR A 85 2.33 10.58 -0.82
C TYR A 85 3.83 10.88 -0.77
N LEU A 86 4.52 10.92 -1.92
CA LEU A 86 5.95 11.23 -2.00
C LEU A 86 6.26 12.69 -1.63
N ASN A 87 5.35 13.61 -1.96
CA ASN A 87 5.44 15.02 -1.54
C ASN A 87 5.14 15.23 -0.05
N GLY A 88 4.63 14.21 0.66
CA GLY A 88 4.26 14.32 2.07
C GLY A 88 3.00 15.17 2.32
N VAL A 89 2.20 15.41 1.28
CA VAL A 89 0.95 16.20 1.33
C VAL A 89 -0.30 15.33 1.29
N SER A 90 -0.15 14.00 1.29
CA SER A 90 -1.28 13.08 1.29
C SER A 90 -2.14 13.26 2.55
N GLU A 91 -3.41 13.61 2.35
CA GLU A 91 -4.43 13.74 3.38
C GLU A 91 -5.13 12.40 3.69
N LEU A 92 -4.70 11.31 3.05
CA LEU A 92 -5.30 9.99 3.26
C LEU A 92 -5.10 9.53 4.72
N PRO A 93 -6.08 8.80 5.28
CA PRO A 93 -5.99 8.28 6.64
C PRO A 93 -4.89 7.21 6.73
N ASP A 94 -4.22 7.15 7.88
CA ASP A 94 -3.24 6.09 8.16
C ASP A 94 -3.93 4.73 8.14
N PHE A 95 -3.28 3.75 7.51
CA PHE A 95 -3.78 2.38 7.48
C PHE A 95 -3.20 1.58 8.64
N ASP A 96 -4.09 1.14 9.55
CA ASP A 96 -3.74 0.20 10.60
C ASP A 96 -3.83 -1.25 10.09
N PHE A 97 -2.68 -1.88 9.89
CA PHE A 97 -2.62 -3.29 9.49
C PHE A 97 -3.14 -4.27 10.55
N ALA A 98 -3.34 -3.86 11.81
CA ALA A 98 -4.02 -4.71 12.79
C ALA A 98 -5.53 -4.83 12.50
N SER A 99 -6.11 -3.84 11.80
CA SER A 99 -7.56 -3.78 11.53
C SER A 99 -8.07 -4.91 10.65
N ILE A 100 -7.20 -5.53 9.85
CA ILE A 100 -7.61 -6.59 8.90
C ILE A 100 -7.64 -7.99 9.51
N LYS A 101 -7.14 -8.17 10.74
CA LYS A 101 -7.03 -9.51 11.35
C LYS A 101 -8.41 -10.03 11.74
N GLY A 102 -8.81 -11.16 11.17
CA GLY A 102 -10.08 -11.82 11.48
C GLY A 102 -11.29 -11.26 10.71
N LEU A 103 -11.05 -10.44 9.68
CA LEU A 103 -12.09 -10.07 8.73
C LEU A 103 -12.46 -11.32 7.93
N LYS A 104 -13.64 -11.89 8.20
CA LYS A 104 -14.19 -12.94 7.34
C LYS A 104 -14.49 -12.34 5.96
N PRO A 105 -14.15 -13.05 4.86
CA PRO A 105 -14.45 -12.61 3.50
C PRO A 105 -15.95 -12.45 3.26
#